data_AF-A0A2C1KAM8-F1
#
_entry.id   AF-A0A2C1KAM8-F1
#
_cell.length_a   1.000
_cell.length_b   1.000
_cell.length_c   1.000
_cell.angle_alpha   90.00
_cell.angle_beta   90.00
_cell.angle_gamma   90.00
#
_symmetry.space_group_name_H-M   'P 1'
#
loop_
_entity.id
_entity.type
_entity.pdbx_description
1 polymer ?
#
loop_
_entity_poly.entity_id
_entity_poly.type
_entity_poly.pdbx_seq_one_letter_code
_entity_poly.pdbx_strand_id
1 'polypeptide(L)' 'MLKEKIEDLFKPFYMKEKLFNMLKKNGQFIRQDSTLGYLYSLSIGVSSGKEIKVEVALQPGKQISILNAAVCELQITA' A
#
# COMPACT_ATOMS: atom_id res chain seq x y z
N MET A 1 13.30 7.98 -1.04
CA MET A 1 14.01 6.93 -0.26
C MET A 1 13.12 5.84 0.34
N LEU A 2 11.97 6.10 0.99
CA LEU A 2 11.11 5.00 1.48
C LEU A 2 10.20 4.41 0.40
N LYS A 3 9.52 5.29 -0.37
CA LYS A 3 8.70 4.88 -1.53
C LYS A 3 9.46 3.93 -2.46
N GLU A 4 10.65 4.32 -2.89
CA GLU A 4 11.49 3.54 -3.82
C GLU A 4 11.85 2.16 -3.25
N LYS A 5 12.13 2.06 -1.94
CA LYS A 5 12.37 0.77 -1.28
C LYS A 5 11.14 -0.14 -1.30
N ILE A 6 9.96 0.43 -1.09
CA ILE A 6 8.68 -0.31 -1.15
C ILE A 6 8.38 -0.69 -2.60
N GLU A 7 8.66 0.18 -3.56
CA GLU A 7 8.56 -0.13 -4.99
C GLU A 7 9.47 -1.29 -5.38
N ASP A 8 10.73 -1.27 -4.97
CA ASP A 8 11.68 -2.37 -5.22
C ASP A 8 11.26 -3.67 -4.53
N LEU A 9 10.72 -3.60 -3.31
CA LEU A 9 10.19 -4.77 -2.59
C LEU A 9 9.05 -5.45 -3.38
N PHE A 10 8.17 -4.65 -3.99
CA PHE A 10 7.01 -5.13 -4.73
C PHE A 10 7.23 -5.19 -6.26
N LYS A 11 8.44 -4.95 -6.74
CA LYS A 11 8.80 -5.02 -8.15
C LYS A 11 8.70 -6.44 -8.73
N PRO A 12 9.14 -7.51 -8.04
CA PRO A 12 9.01 -8.87 -8.55
C PRO A 12 7.53 -9.27 -8.72
N PHE A 13 7.23 -10.02 -9.78
CA PHE A 13 5.85 -10.42 -10.10
C PHE A 13 5.13 -11.12 -8.94
N TYR A 14 5.79 -12.06 -8.27
CA TYR A 14 5.21 -12.79 -7.13
C TYR A 14 4.90 -11.86 -5.93
N MET A 15 5.68 -10.79 -5.74
CA MET A 15 5.39 -9.79 -4.71
C MET A 15 4.22 -8.89 -5.10
N LYS A 16 4.00 -8.61 -6.38
CA LYS A 16 2.79 -7.89 -6.85
C LYS A 16 1.52 -8.68 -6.55
N GLU A 17 1.52 -9.99 -6.78
CA GLU A 17 0.39 -10.85 -6.39
C GLU A 17 0.19 -10.86 -4.87
N LYS A 18 1.28 -10.91 -4.10
CA LYS A 18 1.20 -10.79 -2.64
C LYS A 18 0.62 -9.44 -2.21
N LEU A 19 1.04 -8.35 -2.83
CA LEU A 19 0.50 -7.00 -2.58
C LEU A 19 -0.99 -6.93 -2.91
N PHE A 20 -1.41 -7.49 -4.05
CA PHE A 20 -2.83 -7.58 -4.40
C PHE A 20 -3.64 -8.33 -3.34
N ASN A 21 -3.13 -9.46 -2.85
CA ASN A 21 -3.77 -10.23 -1.79
C ASN A 21 -3.80 -9.48 -0.46
N MET A 22 -2.76 -8.71 -0.14
CA MET A 22 -2.75 -7.83 1.03
C MET A 22 -3.78 -6.71 0.91
N LEU A 23 -3.90 -6.07 -0.26
CA LEU A 23 -4.93 -5.07 -0.53
C LEU A 23 -6.34 -5.62 -0.42
N LYS A 24 -6.57 -6.85 -0.92
CA LYS A 24 -7.87 -7.52 -0.77
C LYS A 24 -8.27 -7.79 0.68
N LYS A 25 -7.31 -8.13 1.53
CA LYS A 25 -7.58 -8.53 2.92
C LYS A 25 -7.58 -7.36 3.89
N ASN A 26 -6.61 -6.46 3.74
CA ASN A 26 -6.28 -5.43 4.72
C ASN A 26 -6.21 -4.02 4.09
N GLY A 27 -6.45 -3.89 2.78
CA GLY A 27 -6.44 -2.60 2.11
C GLY A 27 -7.68 -1.79 2.46
N GLN A 28 -7.47 -0.56 2.90
CA GLN A 28 -8.53 0.40 3.12
C GLN A 28 -8.76 1.21 1.84
N PHE A 29 -9.94 1.11 1.26
CA PHE A 29 -10.32 1.94 0.12
C PHE A 29 -10.35 3.43 0.52
N ILE A 30 -9.73 4.28 -0.30
CA ILE A 30 -9.67 5.73 -0.09
C ILE A 30 -10.68 6.42 -1.01
N ARG A 31 -10.49 6.29 -2.33
CA ARG A 31 -11.32 6.90 -3.37
C ARG A 31 -11.06 6.27 -4.73
N GLN A 32 -11.95 6.54 -5.68
CA GLN A 32 -11.70 6.27 -7.09
C GLN A 32 -11.16 7.55 -7.76
N ASP A 33 -10.15 7.39 -8.59
CA ASP A 33 -9.50 8.43 -9.38
C ASP A 33 -9.66 8.08 -10.86
N SER A 34 -10.01 9.06 -11.70
CA SER A 34 -10.26 8.82 -13.13
C SER A 34 -9.01 8.41 -13.90
N THR A 35 -7.82 8.74 -13.40
CA THR A 35 -6.54 8.49 -14.07
C THR A 35 -5.79 7.33 -13.42
N LEU A 36 -5.82 7.25 -12.09
CA LEU A 36 -5.07 6.27 -11.31
C LEU A 36 -5.89 5.02 -10.94
N GLY A 37 -7.20 5.02 -11.19
CA GLY A 37 -8.08 3.92 -10.82
C GLY A 37 -8.46 3.95 -9.34
N TYR A 38 -8.53 2.79 -8.69
CA TYR A 38 -8.96 2.70 -7.30
C TYR A 38 -7.77 2.92 -6.36
N LEU A 39 -7.87 3.90 -5.47
CA LEU A 39 -6.82 4.19 -4.50
C LEU A 39 -7.12 3.49 -3.18
N TYR A 40 -6.11 2.80 -2.68
CA TYR A 40 -6.13 2.09 -1.41
C TYR A 40 -4.98 2.55 -0.53
N SER A 41 -5.17 2.48 0.78
CA SER A 41 -4.08 2.50 1.75
C SER A 41 -3.90 1.14 2.38
N LEU A 42 -2.65 0.78 2.68
CA LEU A 42 -2.29 -0.48 3.30
C LEU A 42 -1.25 -0.22 4.39
N SER A 43 -1.51 -0.72 5.59
CA SER A 43 -0.55 -0.72 6.68
C SER A 43 0.31 -1.99 6.65
N ILE A 44 1.63 -1.82 6.69
CA ILE A 44 2.62 -2.90 6.64
C ILE A 44 3.54 -2.81 7.86
N GLY A 45 3.86 -3.97 8.46
CA GLY A 45 4.91 -4.07 9.48
C GLY A 45 4.58 -3.31 10.76
N VAL A 46 3.33 -3.43 11.23
CA VAL A 46 2.88 -2.87 12.51
C VAL A 46 3.74 -3.43 13.64
N SER A 47 4.60 -2.61 14.22
CA SER A 47 5.46 -2.99 15.34
C SER A 47 5.76 -1.80 16.22
N SER A 48 5.70 -1.99 17.54
CA SER A 48 6.08 -0.99 18.55
C SER A 48 5.44 0.39 18.34
N GLY A 49 4.15 0.42 17.99
CA GLY A 49 3.41 1.67 17.77
C GLY A 49 3.80 2.40 16.47
N LYS A 50 4.47 1.75 15.52
CA LYS A 50 4.78 2.29 14.20
C LYS A 50 4.26 1.36 13.12
N GLU A 51 3.82 1.95 12.01
CA GLU A 51 3.40 1.24 10.82
C GLU A 51 3.96 1.92 9.56
N ILE A 52 4.10 1.17 8.47
CA ILE A 52 4.36 1.74 7.16
C ILE A 52 3.02 1.83 6.45
N LYS A 53 2.52 3.04 6.24
CA LYS A 53 1.33 3.28 5.44
C LYS A 53 1.73 3.47 3.99
N VAL A 54 1.23 2.58 3.14
CA VAL A 54 1.49 2.58 1.69
C VAL A 54 0.20 2.95 0.97
N GLU A 55 0.28 3.96 0.11
CA GLU A 55 -0.81 4.33 -0.79
C GLU A 55 -0.57 3.69 -2.15
N VAL A 56 -1.61 3.03 -2.66
CA VAL A 56 -1.51 2.18 -3.84
C VAL A 56 -2.66 2.46 -4.78
N ALA A 57 -2.34 2.62 -6.05
CA ALA A 57 -3.30 2.70 -7.14
C ALA A 57 -3.49 1.31 -7.75
N LEU A 58 -4.75 0.88 -7.81
CA LEU A 58 -5.19 -0.34 -8.49
C LEU A 58 -5.91 0.03 -9.78
N GLN A 59 -5.26 -0.24 -10.90
CA GLN A 59 -5.78 -0.03 -12.25
C GLN A 59 -6.37 -1.34 -12.81
N PRO A 60 -7.18 -1.26 -13.88
CA PRO A 60 -7.68 -2.43 -14.60
C PRO A 60 -6.54 -3.41 -14.96
N GLY A 61 -6.85 -4.71 -15.03
CA GLY A 61 -5.85 -5.74 -15.33
C GLY A 61 -4.89 -6.08 -14.19
N LYS A 62 -5.26 -5.76 -12.93
CA LYS A 62 -4.43 -5.98 -11.72
C LYS A 62 -3.11 -5.21 -11.73
N GLN A 63 -3.05 -4.10 -12.46
CA GLN A 63 -1.87 -3.23 -12.44
C GLN A 63 -1.86 -2.43 -11.13
N ILE A 64 -0.81 -2.63 -10.34
CA ILE A 64 -0.65 -1.98 -9.04
C ILE A 64 0.56 -1.05 -9.11
N SER A 65 0.34 0.19 -8.68
CA SER A 65 1.37 1.23 -8.62
C SER A 65 1.42 1.84 -7.23
N ILE A 66 2.61 1.90 -6.63
CA ILE A 66 2.79 2.52 -5.32
C ILE A 66 2.89 4.03 -5.52
N LEU A 67 1.95 4.76 -4.95
CA LEU A 67 1.91 6.22 -5.06
C LEU A 67 2.79 6.87 -4.02
N ASN A 68 2.67 6.41 -2.78
CA ASN A 68 3.35 6.96 -1.62
C ASN A 68 3.62 5.87 -0.57
N ALA A 69 4.63 6.09 0.27
CA ALA A 69 4.90 5.28 1.45
C ALA A 69 5.47 6.16 2.57
N ALA A 70 4.88 6.08 3.75
CA ALA A 70 5.29 6.83 4.91
C ALA A 70 5.32 5.94 6.16
N VAL A 71 6.22 6.26 7.09
CA VAL A 71 6.14 5.70 8.45
C VAL A 71 5.16 6.55 9.24
N CYS A 72 4.14 5.91 9.79
CA CYS A 72 3.16 6.54 10.67
C CYS A 72 3.33 5.99 12.08
N GLU A 73 3.16 6.86 13.08
CA GLU A 73 3.03 6.44 14.47
C GLU A 73 1.56 6.11 14.71
N LEU A 74 1.31 4.90 15.22
CA LEU A 74 0.00 4.48 15.68
C LEU A 74 -0.27 5.23 16.97
N GLN A 75 -1.18 6.21 16.91
CA GLN A 75 -1.74 6.79 18.12
C GLN A 75 -2.55 5.69 18.83
N ILE A 76 -1.97 5.12 19.87
CA ILE A 76 -2.70 4.28 20.81
C ILE A 76 -3.60 5.25 21.59
N THR A 77 -4.83 5.45 21.14
CA THR A 77 -5.87 6.02 22.00
C THR A 77 -6.16 4.99 23.07
N ALA A 78 -5.61 5.25 24.27
CA ALA A 78 -5.95 4.57 25.51
C ALA A 78 -7.38 4.89 25.95
#